data_AF-A0A838DDE3-F1
#
_entry.id   AF-A0A838DDE3-F1
#
_cell.length_a   1.000
_cell.length_b   1.000
_cell.length_c   1.000
_cell.angle_alpha   90.00
_cell.angle_beta   90.00
_cell.angle_gamma   90.00
#
_symmetry.space_group_name_H-M   'P 1'
#
loop_
_entity.id
_entity.type
_entity.pdbx_description
1 polymer ?
#
loop_
_entity_poly.entity_id
_entity_poly.type
_entity_poly.pdbx_seq_one_letter_code
_entity_poly.pdbx_strand_id
1 'polypeptide(L)'
;FYIGAGTSGRLGVLDASEIPPTFGTPPYMVQGIMAGGPTALHSAVEGAEDQAEAGAIAMAERGVNAGDCVCGITASGRTPFVLGALRRATELGAKTILLTCNPERAPDGVQRYDVAIDLPTGPEIVTGSTRLKAGTATKIALNIISTCSMIRLGKVRGSLMIDVNASNVKLRDRAARLVSELRGCSYDEAHAALEEANWNVRAAIDYDRR
;
A
#
# COMPACT_ATOMS: atom_id res chain seq x y z
N PHE A 1 0.47 -7.53 1.68
CA PHE A 1 1.53 -7.56 0.66
C PHE A 1 1.01 -7.07 -0.68
N TYR A 2 1.77 -6.23 -1.38
CA TYR A 2 1.60 -5.93 -2.79
C TYR A 2 2.63 -6.70 -3.60
N ILE A 3 2.25 -7.23 -4.76
CA ILE A 3 3.17 -7.93 -5.66
C ILE A 3 2.94 -7.54 -7.12
N GLY A 4 4.03 -7.24 -7.84
CA GLY A 4 3.95 -6.80 -9.24
C GLY A 4 5.28 -6.84 -9.97
N ALA A 5 5.24 -6.62 -11.28
CA ALA A 5 6.43 -6.43 -12.12
C ALA A 5 6.45 -5.02 -12.71
N GLY A 6 7.63 -4.55 -13.11
CA GLY A 6 7.81 -3.23 -13.76
C GLY A 6 7.13 -2.10 -12.99
N THR A 7 6.36 -1.26 -13.69
CA THR A 7 5.62 -0.14 -13.07
C THR A 7 4.65 -0.59 -11.99
N SER A 8 3.95 -1.72 -12.18
CA SER A 8 2.99 -2.23 -11.19
C SER A 8 3.67 -2.55 -9.87
N GLY A 9 4.83 -3.23 -9.93
CA GLY A 9 5.64 -3.52 -8.76
C GLY A 9 6.16 -2.25 -8.07
N ARG A 10 6.65 -1.27 -8.85
CA ARG A 10 7.14 0.01 -8.31
C ARG A 10 6.06 0.78 -7.58
N LEU A 11 4.83 0.80 -8.12
CA LEU A 11 3.70 1.47 -7.47
C LEU A 11 3.30 0.78 -6.15
N GLY A 12 3.38 -0.56 -6.10
CA GLY A 12 3.19 -1.29 -4.84
C GLY A 12 4.25 -0.95 -3.80
N VAL A 13 5.52 -0.84 -4.20
CA VAL A 13 6.61 -0.41 -3.31
C VAL A 13 6.42 1.04 -2.85
N LEU A 14 6.01 1.94 -3.76
CA LEU A 14 5.74 3.34 -3.45
C LEU A 14 4.67 3.47 -2.36
N ASP A 15 3.48 2.89 -2.56
CA ASP A 15 2.39 2.97 -1.58
C ASP A 15 2.81 2.35 -0.24
N ALA A 16 3.45 1.17 -0.26
CA ALA A 16 3.96 0.53 0.96
C ALA A 16 4.96 1.40 1.73
N SER A 17 5.85 2.10 1.04
CA SER A 17 6.88 2.95 1.66
C SER A 17 6.30 4.20 2.35
N GLU A 18 5.11 4.63 1.95
CA GLU A 18 4.42 5.79 2.50
C GLU A 18 3.61 5.43 3.75
N ILE A 19 3.31 4.15 4.02
CA ILE A 19 2.47 3.76 5.17
C ILE A 19 3.14 4.05 6.52
N PRO A 20 4.41 3.67 6.79
CA PRO A 20 5.06 3.96 8.06
C PRO A 20 5.10 5.45 8.45
N PRO A 21 5.58 6.38 7.58
CA PRO A 21 5.62 7.80 7.95
C PRO A 21 4.23 8.45 8.04
N THR A 22 3.24 7.94 7.30
CA THR A 22 1.88 8.52 7.25
C THR A 22 1.02 8.07 8.44
N PHE A 23 1.05 6.79 8.79
CA PHE A 23 0.14 6.17 9.76
C PHE A 23 0.85 5.60 11.00
N GLY A 24 2.16 5.84 11.14
CA GLY A 24 2.96 5.39 12.29
C GLY A 24 2.98 3.87 12.43
N THR A 25 2.94 3.14 11.32
CA THR A 25 2.93 1.67 11.33
C THR A 25 4.36 1.12 11.26
N PRO A 26 4.59 -0.10 11.75
CA PRO A 26 5.83 -0.80 11.45
C PRO A 26 5.95 -1.06 9.93
N PRO A 27 7.18 -1.10 9.38
CA PRO A 27 7.41 -1.27 7.94
C PRO A 27 7.00 -2.65 7.42
N TYR A 28 6.84 -3.65 8.29
CA TYR A 28 6.40 -4.99 7.90
C TYR A 28 4.89 -5.12 7.70
N MET A 29 4.08 -4.13 8.11
CA MET A 29 2.62 -4.19 7.99
C MET A 29 2.13 -4.15 6.54
N VAL A 30 2.76 -3.31 5.71
CA VAL A 30 2.47 -3.21 4.27
C VAL A 30 3.81 -3.27 3.54
N GLN A 31 3.94 -4.26 2.64
CA GLN A 31 5.20 -4.55 1.96
C GLN A 31 4.96 -4.68 0.46
N GLY A 32 5.85 -4.10 -0.34
CA GLY A 32 5.88 -4.27 -1.80
C GLY A 32 6.92 -5.31 -2.22
N ILE A 33 6.51 -6.23 -3.09
CA ILE A 33 7.35 -7.28 -3.67
C ILE A 33 7.40 -7.06 -5.18
N MET A 34 8.61 -7.01 -5.73
CA MET A 34 8.83 -6.78 -7.15
C MET A 34 9.53 -7.95 -7.83
N ALA A 35 9.06 -8.31 -9.02
CA ALA A 35 9.80 -9.17 -9.93
C ALA A 35 11.19 -8.55 -10.19
N GLY A 36 12.26 -9.34 -10.06
CA GLY A 36 13.64 -8.87 -10.22
C GLY A 36 14.23 -8.17 -8.98
N GLY A 37 13.49 -8.10 -7.86
CA GLY A 37 14.01 -7.64 -6.58
C GLY A 37 14.35 -6.14 -6.50
N PRO A 38 15.22 -5.73 -5.56
CA PRO A 38 15.55 -4.31 -5.34
C PRO A 38 16.13 -3.59 -6.57
N THR A 39 16.88 -4.30 -7.42
CA THR A 39 17.43 -3.73 -8.66
C THR A 39 16.32 -3.27 -9.61
N ALA A 40 15.18 -3.98 -9.62
CA ALA A 40 14.04 -3.66 -10.46
C ALA A 40 13.39 -2.30 -10.12
N LEU A 41 13.70 -1.75 -8.94
CA LEU A 41 13.18 -0.45 -8.51
C LEU A 41 13.68 0.69 -9.42
N HIS A 42 14.95 0.68 -9.79
CA HIS A 42 15.59 1.74 -10.57
C HIS A 42 15.93 1.33 -12.01
N SER A 43 16.04 0.03 -12.29
CA SER A 43 16.36 -0.51 -13.62
C SER A 43 15.34 -1.58 -14.03
N ALA A 44 15.06 -1.77 -15.31
CA ALA A 44 14.26 -2.92 -15.74
C ALA A 44 15.10 -4.20 -15.63
N VAL A 45 14.47 -5.30 -15.20
CA VAL A 45 15.06 -6.64 -15.21
C VAL A 45 14.29 -7.46 -16.23
N GLU A 46 14.95 -7.78 -17.34
CA GLU A 46 14.34 -8.49 -18.46
C GLU A 46 13.92 -9.92 -18.06
N GLY A 47 12.74 -10.35 -18.50
CA GLY A 47 12.21 -11.69 -18.25
C GLY A 47 11.76 -12.00 -16.82
N ALA A 48 11.97 -11.10 -15.86
CA ALA A 48 11.56 -11.33 -14.46
C ALA A 48 10.04 -11.47 -14.30
N GLU A 49 9.26 -10.81 -15.16
CA GLU A 49 7.79 -10.85 -15.11
C GLU A 49 7.19 -12.17 -15.59
N ASP A 50 7.95 -12.94 -16.37
CA ASP A 50 7.53 -14.22 -16.95
C ASP A 50 7.79 -15.42 -16.02
N GLN A 51 8.41 -15.20 -14.85
CA GLN A 51 8.80 -16.26 -13.92
C GLN A 51 7.71 -16.51 -12.86
N ALA A 52 6.74 -17.38 -13.17
CA ALA A 52 5.67 -17.73 -12.22
C ALA A 52 6.20 -18.36 -10.91
N GLU A 53 7.20 -19.24 -11.01
CA GLU A 53 7.81 -19.90 -9.85
C GLU A 53 8.50 -18.91 -8.93
N ALA A 54 9.18 -17.89 -9.47
CA ALA A 54 9.78 -16.82 -8.67
C ALA A 54 8.74 -16.06 -7.84
N GLY A 55 7.54 -15.85 -8.39
CA GLY A 55 6.42 -15.26 -7.65
C GLY A 55 5.94 -16.13 -6.50
N ALA A 56 5.85 -17.44 -6.72
CA ALA A 56 5.49 -18.40 -5.66
C ALA A 56 6.56 -18.47 -4.56
N ILE A 57 7.85 -18.53 -4.94
CA ILE A 57 8.98 -18.53 -4.01
C ILE A 57 8.94 -17.26 -3.13
N ALA A 58 8.68 -16.09 -3.73
CA ALA A 58 8.61 -14.84 -2.98
C ALA A 58 7.54 -14.85 -1.87
N MET A 59 6.44 -15.61 -2.02
CA MET A 59 5.44 -15.77 -0.94
C MET A 59 6.01 -16.56 0.24
N ALA A 60 6.78 -17.62 -0.03
CA ALA A 60 7.43 -18.43 0.99
C ALA A 60 8.55 -17.64 1.71
N GLU A 61 9.41 -16.95 0.95
CA GLU A 61 10.50 -16.13 1.51
C GLU A 61 10.00 -15.01 2.42
N ARG A 62 8.82 -14.46 2.12
CA ARG A 62 8.18 -13.41 2.94
C ARG A 62 7.35 -13.96 4.09
N GLY A 63 7.25 -15.27 4.24
CA GLY A 63 6.48 -15.90 5.31
C GLY A 63 4.98 -15.67 5.22
N VAL A 64 4.44 -15.53 4.01
CA VAL A 64 3.00 -15.34 3.78
C VAL A 64 2.22 -16.52 4.37
N ASN A 65 1.15 -16.22 5.10
CA ASN A 65 0.29 -17.21 5.75
C ASN A 65 -1.19 -16.79 5.71
N ALA A 66 -2.07 -17.58 6.34
CA ALA A 66 -3.52 -17.36 6.30
C ALA A 66 -4.01 -16.06 6.98
N GLY A 67 -3.18 -15.42 7.80
CA GLY A 67 -3.47 -14.11 8.38
C GLY A 67 -3.19 -12.94 7.43
N ASP A 68 -2.56 -13.19 6.29
CA ASP A 68 -2.12 -12.16 5.36
C ASP A 68 -3.12 -11.91 4.22
N CYS A 69 -2.97 -10.74 3.59
CA CYS A 69 -3.60 -10.40 2.34
C CYS A 69 -2.54 -10.11 1.28
N VAL A 70 -2.65 -10.75 0.11
CA VAL A 70 -1.77 -10.57 -1.06
C VAL A 70 -2.55 -9.92 -2.19
N CYS A 71 -2.14 -8.72 -2.59
CA CYS A 71 -2.70 -8.00 -3.71
C CYS A 71 -1.73 -8.04 -4.89
N GLY A 72 -2.10 -8.79 -5.92
CA GLY A 72 -1.35 -8.93 -7.17
C GLY A 72 -1.74 -7.86 -8.18
N ILE A 73 -0.75 -7.11 -8.64
CA ILE A 73 -0.93 -5.91 -9.45
C ILE A 73 -0.40 -6.19 -10.86
N THR A 74 -1.30 -6.24 -11.83
CA THR A 74 -0.93 -6.44 -13.24
C THR A 74 -1.90 -5.72 -14.17
N ALA A 75 -1.40 -4.71 -14.89
CA ALA A 75 -2.22 -3.97 -15.86
C ALA A 75 -2.87 -4.90 -16.92
N SER A 76 -2.14 -5.94 -17.34
CA SER A 76 -2.61 -6.89 -18.37
C SER A 76 -3.53 -7.98 -17.84
N GLY A 77 -3.46 -8.28 -16.53
CA GLY A 77 -4.20 -9.37 -15.91
C GLY A 77 -3.58 -10.75 -16.11
N ARG A 78 -2.42 -10.84 -16.78
CA ARG A 78 -1.82 -12.11 -17.23
C ARG A 78 -0.35 -12.30 -16.87
N THR A 79 0.24 -11.43 -16.05
CA THR A 79 1.67 -11.46 -15.71
C THR A 79 2.04 -12.72 -14.90
N PRO A 80 2.84 -13.66 -15.43
CA PRO A 80 3.08 -14.95 -14.77
C PRO A 80 3.63 -14.86 -13.35
N PHE A 81 4.59 -13.96 -13.08
CA PHE A 81 5.11 -13.73 -11.73
C PHE A 81 4.01 -13.39 -10.71
N VAL A 82 3.05 -12.55 -11.10
CA VAL A 82 1.94 -12.12 -10.23
C VAL A 82 0.96 -13.28 -10.01
N LEU A 83 0.60 -13.99 -11.08
CA LEU A 83 -0.35 -15.10 -11.00
C LEU A 83 0.22 -16.27 -10.18
N GLY A 84 1.50 -16.60 -10.37
CA GLY A 84 2.19 -17.62 -9.58
C GLY A 84 2.21 -17.29 -8.08
N ALA A 85 2.43 -16.02 -7.73
CA ALA A 85 2.35 -15.57 -6.36
C ALA A 85 0.94 -15.65 -5.76
N LEU A 86 -0.08 -15.20 -6.49
CA LEU A 86 -1.46 -15.29 -6.03
C LEU A 86 -1.89 -16.74 -5.83
N ARG A 87 -1.49 -17.65 -6.73
CA ARG A 87 -1.72 -19.09 -6.58
C ARG A 87 -1.13 -19.61 -5.29
N ARG A 88 0.14 -19.31 -5.05
CA ARG A 88 0.82 -19.74 -3.84
C ARG A 88 0.20 -19.15 -2.58
N ALA A 89 -0.20 -17.88 -2.61
CA ALA A 89 -0.89 -17.22 -1.50
C ALA A 89 -2.23 -17.92 -1.16
N THR A 90 -2.98 -18.33 -2.18
CA THR A 90 -4.23 -19.09 -2.01
C THR A 90 -3.97 -20.45 -1.34
N GLU A 91 -2.95 -21.18 -1.80
CA GLU A 91 -2.54 -22.46 -1.21
C GLU A 91 -2.08 -22.32 0.26
N LEU A 92 -1.53 -21.17 0.63
CA LEU A 92 -1.14 -20.82 2.00
C LEU A 92 -2.30 -20.30 2.86
N GLY A 93 -3.51 -20.19 2.29
CA GLY A 93 -4.72 -19.73 2.95
C GLY A 93 -4.83 -18.21 3.10
N ALA A 94 -3.92 -17.44 2.50
CA ALA A 94 -3.95 -15.98 2.53
C ALA A 94 -5.11 -15.44 1.68
N LYS A 95 -5.62 -14.26 2.04
CA LYS A 95 -6.59 -13.55 1.20
C LYS A 95 -5.94 -13.00 -0.05
N THR A 96 -6.62 -13.09 -1.17
CA THR A 96 -6.07 -12.73 -2.49
C THR A 96 -6.90 -11.64 -3.17
N ILE A 97 -6.20 -10.63 -3.69
CA ILE A 97 -6.77 -9.56 -4.50
C ILE A 97 -6.04 -9.56 -5.84
N LEU A 98 -6.78 -9.61 -6.94
CA LEU A 98 -6.25 -9.29 -8.26
C LEU A 98 -6.63 -7.86 -8.62
N LEU A 99 -5.64 -7.00 -8.86
CA LEU A 99 -5.83 -5.63 -9.35
C LEU A 99 -5.32 -5.55 -10.79
N THR A 100 -6.21 -5.25 -11.73
CA THR A 100 -5.89 -5.20 -13.16
C THR A 100 -6.59 -4.05 -13.87
N CYS A 101 -6.06 -3.68 -15.04
CA CYS A 101 -6.67 -2.69 -15.93
C CYS A 101 -7.32 -3.33 -17.16
N ASN A 102 -7.36 -4.66 -17.21
CA ASN A 102 -7.92 -5.43 -18.32
C ASN A 102 -9.15 -6.25 -17.86
N PRO A 103 -10.37 -5.69 -17.95
CA PRO A 103 -11.60 -6.42 -17.62
C PRO A 103 -11.89 -7.55 -18.61
N GLU A 104 -11.36 -7.46 -19.83
CA GLU A 104 -11.53 -8.47 -20.89
C GLU A 104 -10.50 -9.59 -20.80
N ARG A 105 -9.68 -9.64 -19.73
CA ARG A 105 -8.73 -10.74 -19.56
C ARG A 105 -9.50 -12.05 -19.64
N ALA A 106 -8.95 -13.00 -20.38
CA ALA A 106 -9.44 -14.37 -20.29
C ALA A 106 -9.40 -14.77 -18.82
N PRO A 107 -10.46 -15.38 -18.27
CA PRO A 107 -10.35 -16.03 -16.98
C PRO A 107 -9.11 -16.91 -17.04
N ASP A 108 -8.23 -16.83 -16.04
CA ASP A 108 -7.06 -17.70 -15.96
C ASP A 108 -7.44 -19.20 -15.83
N GLY A 109 -8.75 -19.49 -15.81
CA GLY A 109 -9.37 -20.80 -15.92
C GLY A 109 -9.23 -21.66 -14.68
N VAL A 110 -8.42 -21.22 -13.70
CA VAL A 110 -7.93 -22.08 -12.62
C VAL A 110 -7.98 -21.37 -11.26
N GLN A 111 -7.86 -20.05 -11.22
CA GLN A 111 -7.67 -19.32 -9.97
C GLN A 111 -8.84 -18.39 -9.63
N ARG A 112 -9.47 -18.67 -8.49
CA ARG A 112 -10.42 -17.72 -7.86
C ARG A 112 -9.65 -16.79 -6.93
N TYR A 113 -9.87 -15.50 -7.10
CA TYR A 113 -9.43 -14.46 -6.17
C TYR A 113 -10.56 -14.15 -5.19
N ASP A 114 -10.25 -13.82 -3.93
CA ASP A 114 -11.28 -13.35 -3.00
C ASP A 114 -11.90 -12.03 -3.48
N VAL A 115 -11.08 -11.16 -4.09
CA VAL A 115 -11.52 -9.91 -4.71
C VAL A 115 -10.81 -9.71 -6.05
N ALA A 116 -11.57 -9.32 -7.07
CA ALA A 116 -11.03 -8.81 -8.33
C ALA A 116 -11.39 -7.33 -8.48
N ILE A 117 -10.39 -6.49 -8.73
CA ILE A 117 -10.53 -5.05 -8.96
C ILE A 117 -10.14 -4.78 -10.40
N ASP A 118 -11.15 -4.49 -11.22
CA ASP A 118 -10.99 -4.18 -12.64
C ASP A 118 -11.08 -2.67 -12.85
N LEU A 119 -9.99 -2.07 -13.35
CA LEU A 119 -9.86 -0.65 -13.64
C LEU A 119 -9.87 -0.42 -15.16
N PRO A 120 -11.04 -0.27 -15.82
CA PRO A 120 -11.13 -0.21 -17.29
C PRO A 120 -10.60 1.12 -17.84
N THR A 121 -9.28 1.29 -17.91
CA THR A 121 -8.64 2.54 -18.38
C THR A 121 -8.70 2.73 -19.89
N GLY A 122 -9.09 1.68 -20.63
CA GLY A 122 -9.09 1.64 -22.10
C GLY A 122 -7.69 1.69 -22.72
N PRO A 123 -7.59 1.78 -24.06
CA PRO A 123 -6.32 1.79 -24.80
C PRO A 123 -5.43 2.98 -24.41
N GLU A 124 -4.13 2.75 -24.29
CA GLU A 124 -3.14 3.78 -23.98
C GLU A 124 -2.83 4.67 -25.19
N ILE A 125 -2.45 5.93 -24.95
CA ILE A 125 -2.07 6.87 -26.02
C ILE A 125 -0.83 6.39 -26.81
N VAL A 126 0.08 5.70 -26.12
CA VAL A 126 1.13 4.88 -26.74
C VAL A 126 0.73 3.43 -26.54
N THR A 127 0.42 2.73 -27.62
CA THR A 127 -0.06 1.35 -27.58
C THR A 127 0.80 0.47 -26.68
N GLY A 128 0.17 -0.15 -25.67
CA GLY A 128 0.85 -1.03 -24.71
C GLY A 128 1.62 -0.32 -23.59
N SER A 129 1.76 1.01 -23.60
CA SER A 129 2.46 1.76 -22.55
C SER A 129 1.61 1.95 -21.29
N THR A 130 1.33 0.83 -20.61
CA THR A 130 0.47 0.77 -19.41
C THR A 130 1.06 1.50 -18.20
N ARG A 131 2.28 2.02 -18.27
CA ARG A 131 2.81 2.94 -17.26
C ARG A 131 2.05 4.27 -17.18
N LEU A 132 1.17 4.57 -18.15
CA LEU A 132 0.43 5.82 -18.27
C LEU A 132 -0.91 5.77 -17.52
N LYS A 133 -2.05 5.56 -18.21
CA LYS A 133 -3.37 5.58 -17.56
C LYS A 133 -3.52 4.42 -16.58
N ALA A 134 -3.15 3.21 -16.98
CA ALA A 134 -3.23 2.03 -16.13
C ALA A 134 -2.38 2.19 -14.85
N GLY A 135 -1.15 2.70 -14.98
CA GLY A 135 -0.28 3.04 -13.84
C GLY A 135 -0.89 4.11 -12.93
N THR A 136 -1.48 5.16 -13.51
CA THR A 136 -2.14 6.23 -12.74
C THR A 136 -3.35 5.72 -11.96
N ALA A 137 -4.22 4.94 -12.61
CA ALA A 137 -5.38 4.32 -11.97
C ALA A 137 -4.95 3.35 -10.86
N THR A 138 -3.90 2.56 -11.10
CA THR A 138 -3.31 1.66 -10.10
C THR A 138 -2.84 2.44 -8.87
N LYS A 139 -2.12 3.56 -9.04
CA LYS A 139 -1.68 4.40 -7.91
C LYS A 139 -2.88 4.85 -7.06
N ILE A 140 -3.92 5.37 -7.71
CA ILE A 140 -5.11 5.85 -7.01
C ILE A 140 -5.78 4.71 -6.25
N ALA A 141 -5.95 3.54 -6.88
CA ALA A 141 -6.54 2.38 -6.23
C ALA A 141 -5.74 1.91 -5.01
N LEU A 142 -4.40 1.84 -5.11
CA LEU A 142 -3.55 1.48 -3.97
C LEU A 142 -3.67 2.47 -2.82
N ASN A 143 -3.64 3.78 -3.10
CA ASN A 143 -3.82 4.81 -2.08
C ASN A 143 -5.19 4.72 -1.40
N ILE A 144 -6.25 4.39 -2.14
CA ILE A 144 -7.59 4.15 -1.56
C ILE A 144 -7.56 2.92 -0.65
N ILE A 145 -7.04 1.79 -1.13
CA ILE A 145 -6.97 0.54 -0.36
C ILE A 145 -6.21 0.76 0.95
N SER A 146 -5.01 1.33 0.88
CA SER A 146 -4.16 1.54 2.06
C SER A 146 -4.77 2.57 3.01
N THR A 147 -5.21 3.72 2.52
CA THR A 147 -5.77 4.79 3.35
C THR A 147 -7.08 4.35 4.01
N CYS A 148 -8.02 3.75 3.28
CA CYS A 148 -9.26 3.26 3.86
C CYS A 148 -9.01 2.15 4.88
N SER A 149 -8.03 1.27 4.65
CA SER A 149 -7.64 0.26 5.64
C SER A 149 -7.12 0.91 6.93
N MET A 150 -6.26 1.91 6.81
CA MET A 150 -5.69 2.62 7.97
C MET A 150 -6.75 3.44 8.73
N ILE A 151 -7.71 4.06 8.03
CA ILE A 151 -8.88 4.69 8.65
C ILE A 151 -9.65 3.67 9.47
N ARG A 152 -9.94 2.49 8.91
CA ARG A 152 -10.66 1.42 9.63
C ARG A 152 -9.90 0.83 10.81
N LEU A 153 -8.56 0.90 10.78
CA LEU A 153 -7.68 0.53 11.90
C LEU A 153 -7.54 1.67 12.93
N GLY A 154 -8.27 2.77 12.79
CA GLY A 154 -8.29 3.87 13.75
C GLY A 154 -7.06 4.77 13.69
N LYS A 155 -6.30 4.75 12.60
CA LYS A 155 -5.11 5.61 12.38
C LYS A 155 -5.44 7.05 12.02
N VAL A 156 -6.72 7.34 11.76
CA VAL A 156 -7.25 8.63 11.32
C VAL A 156 -8.48 8.98 12.16
N ARG A 157 -8.62 10.24 12.58
CA ARG A 157 -9.80 10.79 13.28
C ARG A 157 -10.35 11.96 12.48
N GLY A 158 -11.59 11.86 12.00
CA GLY A 158 -12.11 12.80 11.01
C GLY A 158 -11.26 12.76 9.73
N SER A 159 -10.67 13.89 9.35
CA SER A 159 -9.72 14.01 8.23
C SER A 159 -8.25 14.01 8.65
N LEU A 160 -7.95 13.76 9.93
CA LEU A 160 -6.66 14.04 10.55
C LEU A 160 -5.88 12.75 10.85
N MET A 161 -4.62 12.71 10.44
CA MET A 161 -3.68 11.63 10.75
C MET A 161 -3.15 11.78 12.18
N ILE A 162 -3.60 10.91 13.08
CA ILE A 162 -3.33 11.03 14.53
C ILE A 162 -2.14 10.18 15.00
N ASP A 163 -1.63 9.30 14.14
CA ASP A 163 -0.41 8.51 14.38
C ASP A 163 0.77 8.96 13.50
N VAL A 164 0.74 10.22 13.04
CA VAL A 164 1.83 10.79 12.24
C VAL A 164 3.12 10.86 13.06
N ASN A 165 4.24 10.44 12.47
CA ASN A 165 5.55 10.58 13.11
C ASN A 165 6.05 12.03 12.96
N ALA A 166 5.93 12.85 14.02
CA ALA A 166 6.36 14.25 14.04
C ALA A 166 7.89 14.40 14.21
N SER A 167 8.64 13.85 13.24
CA SER A 167 10.10 13.73 13.29
C SER A 167 10.87 15.01 12.88
N ASN A 168 10.20 15.98 12.24
CA ASN A 168 10.82 17.22 11.79
C ASN A 168 9.98 18.45 12.16
N VAL A 169 10.60 19.64 12.11
CA VAL A 169 9.98 20.92 12.49
C VAL A 169 8.63 21.15 11.79
N LYS A 170 8.52 20.84 10.50
CA LYS A 170 7.26 21.01 9.73
C LYS A 170 6.16 20.07 10.24
N LEU A 171 6.50 18.83 10.58
CA LEU A 171 5.53 17.87 11.10
C LEU A 171 5.13 18.18 12.54
N ARG A 172 6.04 18.75 13.33
CA ARG A 172 5.78 19.23 14.69
C ARG A 172 4.82 20.43 14.72
N ASP A 173 5.05 21.45 13.89
CA ASP A 173 4.13 22.58 13.73
C ASP A 173 2.74 22.11 13.26
N ARG A 174 2.70 21.18 12.30
CA ARG A 174 1.44 20.56 11.86
C ARG A 174 0.73 19.80 12.99
N ALA A 175 1.46 19.05 13.80
CA ALA A 175 0.92 18.34 14.95
C ALA A 175 0.31 19.30 15.97
N ALA A 176 0.98 20.41 16.31
CA ALA A 176 0.47 21.40 17.26
C ALA A 176 -0.83 22.06 16.77
N ARG A 177 -0.90 22.44 15.48
CA ARG A 177 -2.15 22.96 14.88
C ARG A 177 -3.29 21.94 14.94
N LEU A 178 -2.98 20.68 14.67
CA LEU A 178 -3.93 19.58 14.67
C LEU A 178 -4.49 19.32 16.07
N VAL A 179 -3.63 19.26 17.08
CA VAL A 179 -4.05 19.07 18.49
C VAL A 179 -4.86 20.26 18.98
N SER A 180 -4.44 21.49 18.64
CA SER A 180 -5.17 22.72 18.94
C SER A 180 -6.59 22.69 18.36
N GLU A 181 -6.73 22.31 17.08
CA GLU A 181 -8.04 22.19 16.41
C GLU A 181 -8.92 21.11 17.06
N LEU A 182 -8.36 19.92 17.33
CA LEU A 182 -9.12 18.79 17.89
C LEU A 182 -9.53 19.00 19.35
N ARG A 183 -8.71 19.69 20.14
CA ARG A 183 -8.98 19.96 21.56
C ARG A 183 -9.68 21.30 21.80
N GLY A 184 -9.70 22.19 20.81
CA GLY A 184 -10.20 23.55 20.97
C GLY A 184 -9.33 24.40 21.91
N CYS A 185 -8.02 24.15 21.97
CA CYS A 185 -7.07 24.88 22.82
C CYS A 185 -6.12 25.77 21.99
N SER A 186 -5.33 26.61 22.66
CA SER A 186 -4.33 27.44 21.98
C SER A 186 -3.18 26.61 21.40
N TYR A 187 -2.45 27.18 20.43
CA TYR A 187 -1.27 26.54 19.85
C TYR A 187 -0.21 26.20 20.91
N ASP A 188 0.03 27.11 21.86
CA ASP A 188 1.04 26.92 22.91
C ASP A 188 0.66 25.80 23.88
N GLU A 189 -0.63 25.70 24.26
CA GLU A 189 -1.14 24.58 25.07
C GLU A 189 -1.03 23.24 24.33
N ALA A 190 -1.37 23.23 23.04
CA ALA A 190 -1.22 22.05 22.20
C ALA A 190 0.24 21.63 22.03
N HIS A 191 1.14 22.59 21.88
CA HIS A 191 2.57 22.35 21.77
C HIS A 191 3.15 21.78 23.08
N ALA A 192 2.79 22.34 24.23
CA ALA A 192 3.19 21.81 25.54
C ALA A 192 2.67 20.39 25.76
N ALA A 193 1.40 20.11 25.43
CA ALA A 193 0.84 18.76 25.53
C ALA A 193 1.56 17.75 24.61
N LEU A 194 1.97 18.19 23.42
CA LEU A 194 2.78 17.36 22.52
C LEU A 194 4.17 17.09 23.07
N GLU A 195 4.83 18.08 23.69
CA GLU A 195 6.12 17.88 24.34
C GLU A 195 6.02 16.88 25.50
N GLU A 196 5.00 17.02 26.36
CA GLU A 196 4.72 16.08 27.46
C GLU A 196 4.43 14.66 26.93
N ALA A 197 3.74 14.56 25.79
CA ALA A 197 3.44 13.29 25.12
C ALA A 197 4.60 12.74 24.27
N ASN A 198 5.81 13.30 24.36
CA ASN A 198 6.96 12.93 23.52
C ASN A 198 6.63 12.95 22.02
N TRP A 199 5.89 13.97 21.59
CA TRP A 199 5.41 14.18 20.22
C TRP A 199 4.47 13.09 19.68
N ASN A 200 3.86 12.30 20.58
CA ASN A 200 2.79 11.38 20.22
C ASN A 200 1.45 12.14 20.12
N VAL A 201 1.00 12.37 18.88
CA VAL A 201 -0.22 13.14 18.59
C VAL A 201 -1.46 12.50 19.20
N ARG A 202 -1.63 11.17 19.07
CA ARG A 202 -2.75 10.44 19.69
C ARG A 202 -2.78 10.65 21.20
N ALA A 203 -1.65 10.46 21.88
CA ALA A 203 -1.56 10.65 23.32
C ALA A 203 -1.86 12.10 23.71
N ALA A 204 -1.37 13.10 22.96
CA ALA A 204 -1.66 14.51 23.23
C ALA A 204 -3.14 14.90 23.01
N ILE A 205 -3.84 14.22 22.10
CA ILE A 205 -5.29 14.38 21.88
C ILE A 205 -6.08 13.72 23.00
N ASP A 206 -5.72 12.48 23.36
CA ASP A 206 -6.46 11.67 24.34
C ASP A 206 -6.09 12.06 25.80
N TYR A 207 -5.08 12.91 25.99
CA TYR A 207 -4.74 13.52 27.28
C TYR A 207 -5.78 14.56 27.68
N ASP A 208 -6.87 14.08 28.25
CA ASP A 208 -7.89 14.92 28.88
C ASP A 208 -7.42 15.30 30.29
N ARG A 209 -7.21 16.61 30.52
CA ARG A 209 -7.06 17.13 31.88
C ARG A 209 -8.42 17.01 32.55
N ARG A 210 -8.59 15.99 33.40
CA ARG A 210 -9.63 16.01 34.43
C ARG A 210 -9.54 17.30 35.25
#